data_AF-A0A2I0HEI3-F1
#
_entry.id   AF-A0A2I0HEI3-F1
#
_cell.length_a   1.000
_cell.length_b   1.000
_cell.length_c   1.000
_cell.angle_alpha   90.00
_cell.angle_beta   90.00
_cell.angle_gamma   90.00
#
_symmetry.space_group_name_H-M   'P 1'
#
loop_
_entity.id
_entity.type
_entity.pdbx_description
1 polymer ?
#
loop_
_entity_poly.entity_id
_entity_poly.type
_entity_poly.pdbx_seq_one_letter_code
_entity_poly.pdbx_strand_id
1 'polypeptide(L)'
;MTVNYKDWHEMLPFALLAYRTSIRTSTGATPYSLVYGTEAVLPIEMEIPSLRILAEAKLEEAKWIKQRYEQLNLIDEKRLATLCHGQCYQQRMARAFNAKVHHREFKPGDLVMRKVLHIAPDSRGKFAYKYDGPFVVTE
;
A
#
# COMPACT_ATOMS: atom_id res chain seq x y z
N MET A 1 -0.11 -28.52 13.30
CA MET A 1 -1.33 -28.28 12.50
C MET A 1 -0.89 -28.19 11.05
N THR A 2 -1.52 -28.92 10.13
CA THR A 2 -1.20 -28.84 8.70
C THR A 2 -1.96 -27.67 8.09
N VAL A 3 -1.25 -26.59 7.73
CA VAL A 3 -1.86 -25.41 7.10
C VAL A 3 -2.42 -25.81 5.73
N ASN A 4 -3.73 -25.60 5.53
CA ASN A 4 -4.42 -25.85 4.27
C ASN A 4 -4.81 -24.51 3.60
N TYR A 5 -4.87 -24.46 2.28
CA TYR A 5 -5.20 -23.24 1.52
C TYR A 5 -6.62 -22.71 1.82
N LYS A 6 -7.50 -23.57 2.34
CA LYS A 6 -8.86 -23.22 2.73
C LYS A 6 -8.91 -22.36 4.01
N ASP A 7 -7.86 -22.39 4.80
CA ASP A 7 -7.79 -21.72 6.12
C ASP A 7 -7.06 -20.37 6.04
N TRP A 8 -7.03 -19.75 4.85
CA TRP A 8 -6.35 -18.47 4.61
C TRP A 8 -6.80 -17.34 5.56
N HIS A 9 -8.04 -17.40 6.04
CA HIS A 9 -8.61 -16.45 6.98
C HIS A 9 -7.94 -16.51 8.36
N GLU A 10 -7.43 -17.67 8.77
CA GLU A 10 -6.60 -17.82 9.97
C GLU A 10 -5.23 -17.15 9.81
N MET A 11 -4.76 -17.01 8.57
CA MET A 11 -3.48 -16.37 8.24
C MET A 11 -3.56 -14.84 8.12
N LEU A 12 -4.78 -14.28 8.06
CA LEU A 12 -4.99 -12.84 7.91
C LEU A 12 -4.31 -11.97 8.98
N PRO A 13 -4.38 -12.31 10.29
CA PRO A 13 -3.72 -11.50 11.32
C PRO A 13 -2.21 -11.42 11.11
N PHE A 14 -1.58 -12.52 10.69
CA PHE A 14 -0.14 -12.58 10.42
C PHE A 14 0.24 -11.77 9.18
N ALA A 15 -0.54 -11.89 8.09
CA ALA A 15 -0.34 -11.08 6.89
C ALA A 15 -0.49 -9.58 7.19
N LEU A 16 -1.48 -9.21 8.00
CA LEU A 16 -1.71 -7.83 8.42
C LEU A 16 -0.58 -7.30 9.29
N LEU A 17 -0.07 -8.11 10.23
CA LEU A 17 1.10 -7.75 11.03
C LEU A 17 2.32 -7.49 10.14
N ALA A 18 2.64 -8.42 9.24
CA ALA A 18 3.75 -8.27 8.30
C ALA A 18 3.60 -7.03 7.42
N TYR A 19 2.38 -6.73 6.95
CA TYR A 19 2.10 -5.51 6.19
C TYR A 19 2.37 -4.25 7.01
N ARG A 20 1.97 -4.22 8.28
CA ARG A 20 2.12 -3.07 9.18
C ARG A 20 3.56 -2.81 9.59
N THR A 21 4.39 -3.85 9.69
CA THR A 21 5.78 -3.75 10.16
C THR A 21 6.83 -3.76 9.05
N SER A 22 6.43 -3.97 7.79
CA SER A 22 7.35 -3.91 6.65
C SER A 22 7.41 -2.52 6.03
N ILE A 23 8.61 -2.10 5.63
CA ILE A 23 8.83 -0.83 4.93
C ILE A 23 8.15 -0.91 3.55
N ARG A 24 7.32 0.09 3.22
CA ARG A 24 6.65 0.17 1.91
C ARG A 24 7.51 0.99 0.96
N THR A 25 7.79 0.46 -0.23
CA THR A 25 8.55 1.19 -1.27
C THR A 25 7.90 2.51 -1.68
N SER A 26 6.57 2.59 -1.60
CA SER A 26 5.79 3.78 -1.91
C SER A 26 5.92 4.90 -0.88
N THR A 27 6.19 4.59 0.39
CA THR A 27 6.25 5.62 1.47
C THR A 27 7.61 5.70 2.15
N GLY A 28 8.48 4.70 1.98
CA GLY A 28 9.79 4.61 2.62
C GLY A 28 9.73 4.29 4.12
N ALA A 29 8.55 4.04 4.69
CA ALA A 29 8.34 3.77 6.11
C ALA A 29 7.40 2.57 6.33
N THR A 30 7.34 2.08 7.57
CA THR A 30 6.35 1.07 7.97
C THR A 30 5.01 1.75 8.29
N PRO A 31 3.86 1.16 7.94
CA PRO A 31 2.57 1.72 8.31
C PRO A 31 2.41 1.90 9.83
N TYR A 32 3.01 1.02 10.63
CA TYR A 32 2.96 1.11 12.09
C TYR A 32 3.67 2.37 12.60
N SER A 33 4.87 2.69 12.12
CA SER A 33 5.60 3.87 12.60
C SER A 33 4.97 5.20 12.22
N LEU A 34 4.20 5.24 11.13
CA LEU A 34 3.40 6.42 10.77
C LEU A 34 2.22 6.68 11.73
N VAL A 35 1.67 5.63 12.32
CA VAL A 35 0.56 5.75 13.29
C VAL A 35 1.09 6.03 14.68
N TYR A 36 2.08 5.26 15.13
CA TYR A 36 2.54 5.25 16.52
C TYR A 36 3.88 5.99 16.77
N GLY A 37 4.50 6.54 15.73
CA GLY A 37 5.74 7.33 15.81
C GLY A 37 7.04 6.53 15.87
N THR A 38 6.94 5.22 16.09
CA THR A 38 8.07 4.29 16.26
C THR A 38 7.80 2.95 15.62
N GLU A 39 8.87 2.22 15.30
CA GLU A 39 8.75 0.86 14.79
C GLU A 39 8.16 -0.10 15.83
N ALA A 40 7.34 -1.04 15.37
CA ALA A 40 6.76 -2.06 16.24
C ALA A 40 7.85 -2.92 16.87
N VAL A 41 7.66 -3.33 18.12
CA VAL A 41 8.45 -4.39 18.75
C VAL A 41 7.85 -5.72 18.34
N LEU A 42 8.64 -6.55 17.65
CA LEU A 42 8.16 -7.84 17.17
C LEU A 42 8.20 -8.87 18.31
N PRO A 43 7.29 -9.86 18.33
CA PRO A 43 7.32 -10.92 19.35
C PRO A 43 8.67 -11.63 19.46
N ILE A 44 9.34 -11.89 18.32
CA ILE A 44 10.67 -12.52 18.30
C ILE A 44 11.74 -11.67 18.99
N GLU A 45 11.62 -10.34 18.95
CA GLU A 45 12.55 -9.44 19.65
C GLU A 45 12.36 -9.53 21.17
N MET A 46 11.16 -9.88 21.64
CA MET A 46 10.86 -10.07 23.06
C MET A 46 11.32 -11.44 23.56
N GLU A 47 11.06 -12.49 22.76
CA GLU A 47 11.51 -13.86 23.07
C GLU A 47 13.03 -13.97 23.07
N ILE A 48 13.68 -13.29 22.12
CA ILE A 48 15.13 -13.15 22.03
C ILE A 48 15.44 -11.66 22.22
N PRO A 49 15.67 -11.21 23.47
CA PRO A 49 15.79 -9.80 23.81
C PRO A 49 16.71 -9.04 22.85
N SER A 50 16.10 -8.23 21.99
CA SER A 50 16.84 -7.39 21.05
C SER A 50 17.63 -6.30 21.79
N LEU A 51 18.63 -5.73 21.13
CA LEU A 51 19.40 -4.61 21.68
C LEU A 51 18.51 -3.43 22.10
N ARG A 52 17.43 -3.17 21.37
CA ARG A 52 16.45 -2.13 21.71
C ARG A 52 15.78 -2.41 23.04
N ILE A 53 15.28 -3.63 23.25
CA ILE A 53 14.61 -4.03 24.50
C ILE A 53 15.60 -4.01 25.67
N LEU A 54 16.82 -4.51 25.45
CA LEU A 54 17.86 -4.50 26.48
C LEU A 54 18.27 -3.08 26.88
N ALA A 55 18.27 -2.13 25.95
CA ALA A 55 18.53 -0.72 26.23
C ALA A 55 17.36 -0.08 27.00
N GLU A 56 16.12 -0.35 26.59
CA GLU A 56 14.92 0.17 27.25
C GLU A 56 14.73 -0.37 28.67
N ALA A 57 15.00 -1.66 28.90
CA ALA A 57 14.90 -2.29 30.21
C ALA A 57 15.86 -1.71 31.27
N LYS A 58 16.92 -1.04 30.84
CA LYS A 58 17.92 -0.39 31.72
C LYS A 58 17.64 1.10 31.93
N LEU A 59 16.66 1.68 31.22
CA LEU A 59 16.33 3.09 31.35
C LEU A 59 15.46 3.32 32.57
N GLU A 60 15.75 4.42 33.25
CA GLU A 60 14.88 4.97 34.28
C GLU A 60 13.57 5.47 33.65
N GLU A 61 12.45 5.26 34.33
CA GLU A 61 11.11 5.56 33.81
C GLU A 61 10.97 7.01 33.32
N ALA A 62 11.50 7.97 34.07
CA ALA A 62 11.49 9.38 33.69
C ALA A 62 12.23 9.66 32.37
N LYS A 63 13.33 8.94 32.12
CA LYS A 63 14.10 9.06 30.86
C LYS A 63 13.36 8.40 29.71
N TRP A 64 12.75 7.24 29.95
CA TRP A 64 11.93 6.54 28.96
C TRP A 64 10.74 7.39 28.52
N ILE A 65 10.00 7.99 29.46
CA ILE A 65 8.88 8.90 29.18
C ILE A 65 9.36 10.08 28.32
N LYS A 66 10.47 10.72 28.70
CA LYS A 66 11.03 11.85 27.94
C LYS A 66 11.36 11.46 26.49
N GLN A 67 12.04 10.34 26.29
CA GLN A 67 12.36 9.84 24.95
C GLN A 67 11.10 9.56 24.13
N ARG A 68 10.07 8.99 24.75
CA ARG A 68 8.79 8.72 24.09
C ARG A 68 8.09 10.00 23.64
N TYR A 69 8.11 11.05 24.46
CA TYR A 69 7.58 12.36 24.08
C TYR A 69 8.33 12.98 22.90
N GLU A 70 9.66 12.93 22.91
CA GLU A 70 10.49 13.44 21.81
C GLU A 70 10.18 12.72 20.49
N GLN A 71 10.03 11.39 20.53
CA GLN A 71 9.64 10.59 19.35
C GLN A 71 8.27 10.99 18.80
N LEU A 72 7.29 11.23 19.68
CA LEU A 72 5.95 11.67 19.28
C LEU A 72 5.98 13.09 18.70
N ASN A 73 6.81 13.98 19.23
CA ASN A 73 6.95 15.33 18.70
C ASN A 73 7.47 15.35 17.25
N LEU A 74 8.30 14.37 16.89
CA LEU A 74 8.86 14.22 15.54
C LEU A 74 7.94 13.45 14.57
N ILE A 75 6.77 12.99 15.01
CA ILE A 75 5.91 12.13 14.18
C ILE A 75 5.38 12.85 12.93
N ASP A 76 5.04 14.13 13.07
CA ASP A 76 4.44 14.90 11.97
C ASP A 76 5.47 15.24 10.90
N GLU A 77 6.73 15.47 11.29
CA GLU A 77 7.84 15.61 10.35
C GLU A 77 8.06 14.33 9.54
N LYS A 78 8.04 13.16 10.20
CA LYS A 78 8.14 11.86 9.52
C LYS A 78 6.98 11.68 8.54
N ARG A 79 5.74 11.97 8.97
CA ARG A 79 4.55 11.88 8.11
C ARG A 79 4.68 12.78 6.89
N LEU A 80 5.11 14.03 7.07
CA LEU A 80 5.32 14.96 5.97
C LEU A 80 6.38 14.46 4.99
N ALA A 81 7.51 13.95 5.48
CA ALA A 81 8.55 13.37 4.64
C ALA A 81 8.02 12.17 3.83
N THR A 82 7.20 11.30 4.45
CA THR A 82 6.61 10.15 3.75
C THR A 82 5.56 10.56 2.72
N LEU A 83 4.83 11.65 2.94
CA LEU A 83 3.91 12.21 1.95
C LEU A 83 4.67 12.69 0.71
N CYS A 84 5.75 13.44 0.91
CA CYS A 84 6.62 13.87 -0.19
C CYS A 84 7.20 12.69 -0.97
N HIS A 85 7.69 11.66 -0.27
CA HIS A 85 8.19 10.43 -0.93
C HIS A 85 7.08 9.72 -1.71
N GLY A 86 5.88 9.64 -1.14
CA GLY A 86 4.69 9.07 -1.79
C GLY A 86 4.33 9.79 -3.10
N GLN A 87 4.36 11.13 -3.10
CA GLN A 87 4.12 11.94 -4.29
C GLN A 87 5.19 11.68 -5.36
N CYS A 88 6.47 11.66 -4.99
CA CYS A 88 7.57 11.34 -5.90
C CYS A 88 7.42 9.93 -6.50
N TYR A 89 7.04 8.95 -5.67
CA TYR A 89 6.77 7.58 -6.12
C TYR A 89 5.61 7.54 -7.13
N GLN A 90 4.49 8.19 -6.82
CA GLN A 90 3.33 8.27 -7.71
C GLN A 90 3.68 8.94 -9.04
N GLN A 91 4.43 10.05 -9.02
CA GLN A 91 4.89 10.71 -10.23
C GLN A 91 5.78 9.80 -11.09
N ARG A 92 6.69 9.04 -10.47
CA ARG A 92 7.52 8.06 -11.19
C ARG A 92 6.68 6.97 -11.84
N MET A 93 5.69 6.45 -11.12
CA MET A 93 4.75 5.45 -11.65
C MET A 93 3.93 6.01 -12.82
N ALA A 94 3.40 7.23 -12.67
CA ALA A 94 2.63 7.90 -13.71
C ALA A 94 3.48 8.15 -14.97
N ARG A 95 4.73 8.62 -14.83
CA ARG A 95 5.65 8.78 -15.96
C ARG A 95 5.90 7.47 -16.69
N ALA A 96 6.17 6.39 -15.97
CA ALA A 96 6.41 5.08 -16.56
C ALA A 96 5.19 4.52 -17.31
N PHE A 97 3.99 4.75 -16.77
CA PHE A 97 2.74 4.36 -17.44
C PHE A 97 2.50 5.23 -18.68
N ASN A 98 2.51 6.55 -18.52
CA ASN A 98 2.22 7.52 -19.58
C ASN A 98 3.20 7.42 -20.76
N ALA A 99 4.47 7.05 -20.50
CA ALA A 99 5.45 6.81 -21.56
C ALA A 99 5.02 5.73 -22.57
N LYS A 100 4.14 4.81 -22.18
CA LYS A 100 3.60 3.73 -23.05
C LYS A 100 2.20 4.02 -23.58
N VAL A 101 1.56 5.11 -23.14
CA VAL A 101 0.20 5.45 -23.55
C VAL A 101 0.28 6.20 -24.87
N HIS A 102 -0.30 5.60 -25.91
CA HIS A 102 -0.59 6.34 -27.14
C HIS A 102 -1.85 7.17 -26.91
N HIS A 103 -1.68 8.49 -26.84
CA HIS A 103 -2.80 9.40 -26.73
C HIS A 103 -3.62 9.36 -28.02
N ARG A 104 -4.94 9.18 -27.87
CA ARG A 104 -5.88 9.24 -28.98
C ARG A 104 -6.97 10.23 -28.62
N GLU A 105 -7.03 11.32 -29.37
CA GLU A 105 -8.11 12.30 -29.29
C GLU A 105 -9.28 11.81 -30.15
N PHE A 106 -10.50 12.01 -29.65
CA PHE A 106 -11.73 11.70 -30.37
C PHE A 106 -12.50 12.99 -30.62
N LYS A 107 -13.05 13.14 -31.83
CA LYS A 107 -13.87 14.29 -32.22
C LYS A 107 -15.33 13.87 -32.37
N PRO A 108 -16.30 14.78 -32.17
CA PRO A 108 -17.68 14.52 -32.53
C PRO A 108 -17.79 14.02 -33.98
N GLY A 109 -18.49 12.91 -34.18
CA GLY A 109 -18.58 12.22 -35.47
C GLY A 109 -17.65 11.02 -35.64
N ASP A 110 -16.62 10.85 -34.80
CA ASP A 110 -15.73 9.68 -34.87
C ASP A 110 -16.46 8.39 -34.48
N LEU A 111 -16.19 7.29 -35.21
CA LEU A 111 -16.67 5.96 -34.84
C LEU A 111 -15.72 5.29 -33.86
N VAL A 112 -16.26 4.87 -32.72
CA VAL A 112 -15.52 4.22 -31.65
C VAL A 112 -16.14 2.90 -31.22
N MET A 113 -15.27 1.97 -30.83
CA MET A 113 -15.64 0.72 -30.19
C MET A 113 -15.60 0.90 -28.69
N ARG A 114 -16.69 0.55 -27.99
CA ARG A 114 -16.74 0.62 -26.52
C ARG A 114 -16.31 -0.71 -25.94
N LYS A 115 -15.32 -0.72 -25.06
CA LYS A 115 -14.92 -1.93 -24.35
C LYS A 115 -16.06 -2.42 -23.46
N VAL A 116 -16.45 -3.68 -23.61
CA VAL A 116 -17.43 -4.32 -22.74
C VAL A 116 -16.74 -4.70 -21.44
N LEU A 117 -17.18 -4.10 -20.33
CA LEU A 117 -16.72 -4.46 -19.00
C LEU A 117 -17.65 -5.54 -18.44
N HIS A 118 -17.19 -6.78 -18.41
CA HIS A 118 -17.94 -7.88 -17.81
C HIS A 118 -17.83 -7.78 -16.28
N ILE A 119 -18.77 -7.06 -15.66
CA ILE A 119 -18.85 -6.92 -14.19
C ILE A 119 -19.41 -8.21 -13.55
N ALA A 120 -20.10 -9.05 -14.33
CA ALA A 120 -20.60 -10.37 -13.96
C ALA A 120 -20.19 -11.41 -15.02
N PRO A 121 -20.12 -12.72 -14.69
CA PRO A 121 -19.77 -13.76 -15.67
C PRO A 121 -20.77 -13.73 -16.83
N ASP A 122 -20.26 -13.39 -18.01
CA ASP A 122 -21.05 -13.31 -19.22
C ASP A 122 -21.44 -14.73 -19.65
N SER A 123 -22.74 -15.00 -19.78
CA SER A 123 -23.25 -16.28 -20.29
C SER A 123 -22.81 -16.57 -21.73
N ARG A 124 -22.28 -15.56 -22.44
CA ARG A 124 -21.74 -15.67 -23.81
C ARG A 124 -20.39 -16.40 -23.91
N GLY A 125 -19.75 -16.71 -22.78
CA GLY A 125 -18.55 -17.55 -22.74
C GLY A 125 -17.28 -16.89 -23.29
N LYS A 126 -16.19 -17.67 -23.38
CA LYS A 126 -14.82 -17.22 -23.69
C LYS A 126 -14.67 -16.50 -25.05
N PHE A 127 -15.60 -16.71 -25.97
CA PHE A 127 -15.58 -16.17 -27.34
C PHE A 127 -16.50 -14.97 -27.56
N ALA A 128 -17.09 -14.42 -26.49
CA ALA A 128 -17.85 -13.19 -26.58
C ALA A 128 -16.99 -12.02 -27.09
N TYR A 129 -17.59 -11.13 -27.87
CA TYR A 129 -16.93 -9.90 -28.31
C TYR A 129 -16.56 -9.03 -27.11
N LYS A 130 -15.30 -8.58 -27.07
CA LYS A 130 -14.78 -7.72 -25.98
C LYS A 130 -15.15 -6.24 -26.14
N TYR A 131 -15.75 -5.90 -27.28
CA TYR A 131 -16.10 -4.54 -27.65
C TYR A 131 -17.46 -4.56 -28.34
N ASP A 132 -18.28 -3.55 -28.04
CA ASP A 132 -19.55 -3.29 -28.70
C ASP A 132 -19.42 -2.04 -29.60
N GLY A 133 -20.24 -1.99 -30.65
CA GLY A 133 -20.33 -0.83 -31.54
C GLY A 133 -20.48 -1.21 -33.01
N PRO A 134 -20.28 -0.25 -33.94
CA PRO A 134 -19.67 1.06 -33.72
C PRO A 134 -20.61 2.11 -33.11
N PHE A 135 -20.07 2.99 -32.26
CA PHE A 135 -20.76 4.16 -31.71
C PHE A 135 -20.19 5.44 -32.31
N VAL A 136 -21.02 6.47 -32.46
CA VAL A 136 -20.58 7.81 -32.87
C VAL A 136 -20.30 8.63 -31.61
N VAL A 137 -19.14 9.28 -31.55
CA VAL A 137 -18.83 10.25 -30.49
C VAL A 137 -19.71 11.49 -30.70
N THR A 138 -20.48 11.87 -29.68
CA THR A 138 -21.25 13.12 -29.64
C THR A 138 -20.60 14.09 -28.66
N GLU A 139 -20.96 15.38 -28.76
CA GLU A 139 -20.52 16.44 -27.83
C GLU A 139 -21.06 16.24 -26.40
#